data_AF-A0A9W8CYJ0-F1
#
_entry.id   AF-A0A9W8CYJ0-F1
#
_cell.length_a   1.000
_cell.length_b   1.000
_cell.length_c   1.000
_cell.angle_alpha   90.00
_cell.angle_beta   90.00
_cell.angle_gamma   90.00
#
_symmetry.space_group_name_H-M   'P 1'
#
loop_
_entity.id
_entity.type
_entity.pdbx_description
1 polymer ?
#
loop_
_entity_poly.entity_id
_entity_poly.type
_entity_poly.pdbx_seq_one_letter_code
_entity_poly.pdbx_strand_id
1 'polypeptide(L)'
;MSSTGDAATSTEEEIRVVTNFLQVSAIGCKRIHVYLVEITNKDAYEDNDSSDGPGAHEQVREPAVRSSVFAKAVAGTANEHLLFDGREYAYCASKMHKTWDGKELKRDVDGSDDIPGRFHVVLRVHRKYDTALVERFCNGDASVPQPVVQGFLFTLDTILRYALRPWLQCVGGRYLSQHAAITTDAGFDIWWEYRLAMHPTHSRLLLNVSARAVPVTASGVKTLGDLSDLFFDRNSNSTASGPAKTDGEWAKFESCVRGLSVLIPGASQAGGVRVAGLATKHTRELQIDGLPVAEHYRRVHGIDVPATSERCAVTGKDVLVPLELCVLEGRQVLPQLSKRQRGRLMPLSALPPPQRLELLRHGAQLVVRACRESRLLGPFKLQVGDELATAPAHVLPAPQMQLRQAAAAVSAASGAWELDGQQVLEGVQVRSWTVLVLASAQAVGESQARAFAVQLVKAGSEMGIEFAQRVPPIVYGSVQSVEQAVESACAAAQRVAVGNERAQLVVCVLPSAAAALYGEIKRVALTRVGVHTQCVLAANARGYRPRLVRGILLKINTKLGGSTASTRQTAADTVSLLDEEPTMVISAD
;
A
#
# COMPACT_ATOMS: atom_id res chain seq x y z
N MET A 1 59.84 1.01 24.23
CA MET A 1 59.66 1.35 22.81
C MET A 1 58.17 1.28 22.52
N SER A 2 57.53 2.45 22.50
CA SER A 2 56.12 2.63 22.21
C SER A 2 55.86 2.38 20.73
N SER A 3 55.18 1.28 20.40
CA SER A 3 54.60 1.11 19.07
C SER A 3 53.25 1.82 19.04
N THR A 4 53.25 3.04 18.54
CA THR A 4 52.05 3.73 18.06
C THR A 4 51.49 2.91 16.90
N GLY A 5 50.42 2.17 17.15
CA GLY A 5 49.57 1.66 16.09
C GLY A 5 48.86 2.86 15.47
N ASP A 6 49.15 3.14 14.21
CA ASP A 6 48.40 4.09 13.40
C ASP A 6 46.94 3.62 13.33
N ALA A 7 46.10 4.26 14.13
CA ALA A 7 44.66 4.22 13.96
C ALA A 7 44.36 4.85 12.60
N ALA A 8 44.02 4.03 11.61
CA ALA A 8 43.34 4.49 10.42
C ALA A 8 42.07 5.22 10.87
N THR A 9 42.13 6.55 10.88
CA THR A 9 41.00 7.42 11.17
C THR A 9 39.97 7.22 10.06
N SER A 10 38.96 6.38 10.33
CA SER A 10 37.77 6.28 9.49
C SER A 10 37.14 7.67 9.43
N THR A 11 37.22 8.32 8.26
CA THR A 11 36.61 9.62 7.96
C THR A 11 35.10 9.52 7.80
N GLU A 12 34.44 8.76 8.67
CA GLU A 12 32.99 8.63 8.69
C GLU A 12 32.42 9.79 9.50
N GLU A 13 31.58 10.60 8.87
CA GLU A 13 30.89 11.69 9.55
C GLU A 13 29.82 11.08 10.48
N GLU A 14 29.99 11.27 11.78
CA GLU A 14 28.98 10.90 12.77
C GLU A 14 27.88 11.95 12.81
N ILE A 15 26.64 11.51 12.57
CA ILE A 15 25.45 12.35 12.61
C ILE A 15 24.46 11.82 13.64
N ARG A 16 23.54 12.68 14.08
CA ARG A 16 22.37 12.25 14.85
C ARG A 16 21.12 12.27 13.98
N VAL A 17 20.40 11.17 13.97
CA VAL A 17 19.12 11.04 13.25
C VAL A 17 17.96 10.94 14.23
N VAL A 18 16.86 11.61 13.90
CA VAL A 18 15.58 11.42 14.59
C VAL A 18 14.84 10.29 13.89
N THR A 19 14.40 9.32 14.67
CA THR A 19 13.66 8.16 14.16
C THR A 19 12.16 8.35 14.36
N ASN A 20 11.34 7.44 13.83
CA ASN A 20 9.91 7.41 14.06
C ASN A 20 9.50 6.46 15.20
N PHE A 21 10.41 6.22 16.15
CA PHE A 21 10.17 5.34 17.30
C PHE A 21 9.99 6.13 18.58
N LEU A 22 9.12 5.66 19.46
CA LEU A 22 9.08 6.03 20.87
C LEU A 22 9.75 4.93 21.69
N GLN A 23 10.54 5.31 22.68
CA GLN A 23 11.12 4.33 23.60
C GLN A 23 10.02 3.76 24.49
N VAL A 24 9.96 2.43 24.64
CA VAL A 24 9.17 1.82 25.72
C VAL A 24 10.04 1.78 26.97
N SER A 25 9.69 2.59 27.97
CA SER A 25 10.48 2.71 29.20
C SER A 25 10.19 1.57 30.18
N ALA A 26 8.98 1.03 30.19
CA ALA A 26 8.61 -0.09 31.06
C ALA A 26 7.39 -0.87 30.55
N ILE A 27 7.38 -2.17 30.85
CA ILE A 27 6.16 -3.00 30.89
C ILE A 27 6.07 -3.58 32.30
N GLY A 28 5.30 -2.91 33.18
CA GLY A 28 5.30 -3.25 34.61
C GLY A 28 4.47 -4.49 34.99
N CYS A 29 3.77 -5.13 34.05
CA CYS A 29 3.13 -6.42 34.30
C CYS A 29 4.14 -7.57 34.15
N LYS A 30 4.04 -8.60 35.00
CA LYS A 30 4.91 -9.79 34.90
C LYS A 30 4.52 -10.71 33.74
N ARG A 31 3.22 -10.76 33.44
CA ARG A 31 2.67 -11.68 32.44
C ARG A 31 1.49 -11.05 31.72
N ILE A 32 1.35 -11.42 30.46
CA ILE A 32 0.14 -11.15 29.68
C ILE A 32 -0.57 -12.47 29.45
N HIS A 33 -1.81 -12.54 29.89
CA HIS A 33 -2.70 -13.67 29.71
C HIS A 33 -3.62 -13.40 28.51
N VAL A 34 -3.65 -14.35 27.57
CA VAL A 34 -4.53 -14.33 26.41
C VAL A 34 -5.59 -15.40 26.61
N TYR A 35 -6.85 -15.02 26.46
CA TYR A 35 -8.00 -15.90 26.60
C TYR A 35 -8.75 -15.97 25.29
N LEU A 36 -9.12 -17.17 24.86
CA LEU A 36 -10.06 -17.39 23.77
C LEU A 36 -11.48 -17.11 24.29
N VAL A 37 -12.26 -16.35 23.53
CA VAL A 37 -13.62 -15.94 23.85
C VAL A 37 -14.60 -16.60 22.89
N GLU A 38 -15.45 -17.47 23.41
CA GLU A 38 -16.56 -18.09 22.69
C GLU A 38 -17.85 -17.44 23.16
N ILE A 39 -18.67 -16.97 22.21
CA ILE A 39 -19.98 -16.36 22.49
C ILE A 39 -20.99 -17.05 21.60
N THR A 40 -22.02 -17.62 22.19
CA THR A 40 -23.07 -18.34 21.47
C THR A 40 -24.45 -17.84 21.85
N ASN A 41 -25.35 -17.78 20.87
CA ASN A 41 -26.74 -17.42 21.10
C ASN A 41 -27.50 -18.66 21.63
N LYS A 42 -28.14 -18.54 22.80
CA LYS A 42 -28.94 -19.60 23.42
C LYS A 42 -30.37 -19.65 22.87
N ASP A 43 -30.91 -18.53 22.42
CA ASP A 43 -32.30 -18.47 21.96
C ASP A 43 -32.49 -19.01 20.54
N ALA A 44 -31.40 -19.28 19.80
CA ALA A 44 -31.43 -19.84 18.46
C ALA A 44 -31.98 -21.30 18.37
N TYR A 45 -32.43 -21.89 19.49
CA TYR A 45 -32.92 -23.27 19.57
C TYR A 45 -34.23 -23.46 20.34
N GLU A 46 -34.75 -22.47 21.09
CA GLU A 46 -35.99 -22.66 21.86
C GLU A 46 -37.26 -22.80 20.97
N ASP A 47 -37.13 -22.64 19.64
CA ASP A 47 -38.20 -22.90 18.66
C ASP A 47 -38.13 -24.27 17.96
N ASN A 48 -37.14 -25.14 18.24
CA ASN A 48 -37.02 -26.46 17.61
C ASN A 48 -37.08 -27.61 18.64
N ASP A 49 -38.31 -28.08 18.87
CA ASP A 49 -38.67 -29.23 19.69
C ASP A 49 -38.31 -30.55 18.95
N SER A 50 -37.02 -30.88 18.85
CA SER A 50 -36.58 -32.19 18.34
C SER A 50 -35.44 -32.78 19.16
N SER A 51 -35.68 -34.01 19.62
CA SER A 51 -34.90 -34.78 20.57
C SER A 51 -33.73 -35.53 19.90
N ASP A 52 -32.71 -34.83 19.42
CA ASP A 52 -31.46 -35.48 18.99
C ASP A 52 -30.21 -34.62 19.23
N GLY A 53 -29.37 -35.05 20.18
CA GLY A 53 -27.95 -34.68 20.32
C GLY A 53 -27.62 -33.27 20.86
N PRO A 54 -26.38 -33.06 21.39
CA PRO A 54 -25.94 -31.75 21.86
C PRO A 54 -25.82 -30.79 20.66
N GLY A 55 -26.83 -29.95 20.48
CA GLY A 55 -26.91 -28.95 19.41
C GLY A 55 -25.70 -28.02 19.40
N ALA A 56 -25.09 -27.85 18.23
CA ALA A 56 -24.01 -26.91 18.03
C ALA A 56 -24.54 -25.48 18.22
N HIS A 57 -24.27 -24.89 19.39
CA HIS A 57 -24.64 -23.52 19.70
C HIS A 57 -24.14 -22.56 18.59
N GLU A 58 -25.05 -21.77 17.99
CA GLU A 58 -24.68 -20.84 16.92
C GLU A 58 -23.74 -19.75 17.46
N GLN A 59 -22.51 -19.71 16.96
CA GLN A 59 -21.53 -18.70 17.36
C GLN A 59 -21.92 -17.33 16.83
N VAL A 60 -21.95 -16.34 17.72
CA VAL A 60 -22.18 -14.95 17.36
C VAL A 60 -20.97 -14.44 16.58
N ARG A 61 -21.16 -14.05 15.31
CA ARG A 61 -20.07 -13.60 14.43
C ARG A 61 -19.85 -12.08 14.43
N GLU A 62 -20.88 -11.32 14.77
CA GLU A 62 -20.85 -9.85 14.64
C GLU A 62 -20.01 -9.19 15.75
N PRO A 63 -18.93 -8.45 15.42
CA PRO A 63 -18.01 -7.90 16.44
C PRO A 63 -18.65 -6.91 17.43
N ALA A 64 -19.63 -6.12 16.97
CA ALA A 64 -20.34 -5.16 17.82
C ALA A 64 -21.17 -5.89 18.89
N VAL A 65 -21.93 -6.91 18.46
CA VAL A 65 -22.70 -7.79 19.34
C VAL A 65 -21.78 -8.51 20.33
N ARG A 66 -20.71 -9.14 19.83
CA ARG A 66 -19.72 -9.82 20.67
C ARG A 66 -19.14 -8.88 21.73
N SER A 67 -18.78 -7.66 21.35
CA SER A 67 -18.18 -6.68 22.27
C SER A 67 -19.16 -6.23 23.36
N SER A 68 -20.44 -5.99 23.00
CA SER A 68 -21.49 -5.61 23.94
C SER A 68 -21.80 -6.74 24.94
N VAL A 69 -22.01 -7.96 24.43
CA VAL A 69 -22.27 -9.16 25.24
C VAL A 69 -21.09 -9.44 26.18
N PHE A 70 -19.85 -9.36 25.67
CA PHE A 70 -18.66 -9.52 26.49
C PHE A 70 -18.56 -8.46 27.60
N ALA A 71 -18.78 -7.19 27.28
CA ALA A 71 -18.72 -6.10 28.24
C ALA A 71 -19.71 -6.31 29.39
N LYS A 72 -20.95 -6.72 29.09
CA LYS A 72 -21.95 -7.10 30.10
C LYS A 72 -21.52 -8.33 30.91
N ALA A 73 -20.92 -9.33 30.27
CA ALA A 73 -20.42 -10.52 30.94
C ALA A 73 -19.38 -10.17 32.01
N VAL A 74 -18.48 -9.22 31.74
CA VAL A 74 -17.40 -8.86 32.68
C VAL A 74 -17.75 -7.71 33.62
N ALA A 75 -18.81 -6.96 33.33
CA ALA A 75 -19.28 -5.83 34.14
C ALA A 75 -19.58 -6.24 35.59
N GLY A 76 -19.16 -5.40 36.54
CA GLY A 76 -19.36 -5.61 37.98
C GLY A 76 -18.53 -6.75 38.57
N THR A 77 -17.59 -7.32 37.81
CA THR A 77 -16.68 -8.37 38.27
C THR A 77 -15.26 -7.83 38.45
N ALA A 78 -14.43 -8.54 39.21
CA ALA A 78 -12.99 -8.25 39.32
C ALA A 78 -12.21 -8.33 37.98
N ASN A 79 -12.88 -8.74 36.89
CA ASN A 79 -12.30 -8.89 35.55
C ASN A 79 -12.79 -7.79 34.57
N GLU A 80 -13.39 -6.69 35.04
CA GLU A 80 -13.88 -5.59 34.19
C GLU A 80 -12.77 -4.92 33.34
N HIS A 81 -11.50 -5.11 33.70
CA HIS A 81 -10.34 -4.59 32.98
C HIS A 81 -9.87 -5.48 31.82
N LEU A 82 -10.60 -6.56 31.49
CA LEU A 82 -10.28 -7.39 30.34
C LEU A 82 -10.46 -6.59 29.04
N LEU A 83 -9.41 -6.52 28.24
CA LEU A 83 -9.47 -5.92 26.92
C LEU A 83 -9.86 -7.01 25.92
N PHE A 84 -10.99 -6.85 25.24
CA PHE A 84 -11.46 -7.78 24.22
C PHE A 84 -11.29 -7.17 22.83
N ASP A 85 -10.80 -7.96 21.87
CA ASP A 85 -10.61 -7.53 20.48
C ASP A 85 -11.92 -7.48 19.66
N GLY A 86 -13.07 -7.86 20.26
CA GLY A 86 -14.35 -7.96 19.56
C GLY A 86 -14.44 -9.15 18.61
N ARG A 87 -13.40 -9.99 18.55
CA ARG A 87 -13.28 -11.16 17.70
C ARG A 87 -13.05 -12.36 18.60
N GLU A 88 -11.84 -12.86 18.73
CA GLU A 88 -11.56 -14.17 19.34
C GLU A 88 -10.87 -14.06 20.69
N TYR A 89 -10.17 -12.96 20.99
CA TYR A 89 -9.23 -12.94 22.11
C TYR A 89 -9.48 -11.78 23.09
N ALA A 90 -9.42 -12.12 24.37
CA ALA A 90 -9.35 -11.18 25.48
C ALA A 90 -7.97 -11.21 26.15
N TYR A 91 -7.53 -10.06 26.65
CA TYR A 91 -6.18 -9.83 27.15
C TYR A 91 -6.21 -9.27 28.58
N CYS A 92 -5.32 -9.78 29.43
CA CYS A 92 -5.20 -9.32 30.82
C CYS A 92 -3.74 -9.30 31.29
N ALA A 93 -3.39 -8.32 32.12
CA ALA A 93 -2.09 -8.23 32.78
C ALA A 93 -1.98 -9.11 34.05
N SER A 94 -3.10 -9.64 34.53
CA SER A 94 -3.18 -10.52 35.70
C SER A 94 -3.97 -11.77 35.37
N LYS A 95 -3.80 -12.81 36.20
CA LYS A 95 -4.63 -14.00 36.10
C LYS A 95 -6.05 -13.64 36.53
N MET A 96 -7.05 -14.12 35.79
CA MET A 96 -8.45 -13.91 36.16
C MET A 96 -8.77 -14.43 37.57
N HIS A 97 -9.67 -13.72 38.25
CA HIS A 97 -10.11 -14.06 39.61
C HIS A 97 -10.91 -15.37 39.63
N LYS A 98 -10.76 -16.18 40.70
CA LYS A 98 -11.32 -17.55 40.83
C LYS A 98 -12.85 -17.63 40.90
N THR A 99 -13.55 -16.50 40.94
CA THR A 99 -15.00 -16.42 41.21
C THR A 99 -15.91 -16.80 40.04
N TRP A 100 -15.36 -17.29 38.93
CA TRP A 100 -16.10 -17.91 37.84
C TRP A 100 -15.66 -19.39 37.78
N ASP A 101 -16.62 -20.31 37.67
CA ASP A 101 -16.52 -21.76 37.99
C ASP A 101 -15.35 -22.54 37.34
N GLY A 102 -14.13 -22.38 37.86
CA GLY A 102 -13.00 -23.29 37.60
C GLY A 102 -11.93 -22.78 36.62
N LYS A 103 -11.45 -23.66 35.72
CA LYS A 103 -10.37 -23.39 34.74
C LYS A 103 -10.86 -22.68 33.47
N GLU A 104 -12.17 -22.71 33.26
CA GLU A 104 -12.90 -22.01 32.20
C GLU A 104 -13.86 -21.06 32.87
N LEU A 105 -14.06 -19.89 32.26
CA LEU A 105 -14.94 -18.88 32.78
C LEU A 105 -16.21 -18.88 31.93
N LYS A 106 -17.34 -19.27 32.51
CA LYS A 106 -18.63 -19.41 31.80
C LYS A 106 -19.68 -18.50 32.44
N ARG A 107 -20.45 -17.78 31.64
CA ARG A 107 -21.54 -16.93 32.14
C ARG A 107 -22.62 -16.75 31.09
N ASP A 108 -23.86 -16.78 31.57
CA ASP A 108 -25.02 -16.40 30.80
C ASP A 108 -25.30 -14.91 30.97
N VAL A 109 -25.63 -14.25 29.86
CA VAL A 109 -25.85 -12.81 29.81
C VAL A 109 -27.06 -12.53 28.93
N ASP A 110 -27.97 -11.73 29.47
CA ASP A 110 -29.10 -11.22 28.70
C ASP A 110 -28.66 -10.05 27.80
N GLY A 111 -29.17 -10.09 26.57
CA GLY A 111 -29.08 -9.06 25.55
C GLY A 111 -29.63 -7.71 26.01
N SER A 112 -29.40 -6.68 25.21
CA SER A 112 -30.02 -5.35 25.42
C SER A 112 -31.23 -5.21 24.50
N ASP A 113 -32.00 -4.14 24.67
CA ASP A 113 -33.11 -3.82 23.74
C ASP A 113 -32.63 -3.78 22.28
N ASP A 114 -31.43 -3.23 22.04
CA ASP A 114 -30.81 -3.17 20.71
C ASP A 114 -30.20 -4.51 20.23
N ILE A 115 -29.97 -5.46 21.14
CA ILE A 115 -29.35 -6.76 20.88
C ILE A 115 -30.14 -7.80 21.66
N PRO A 116 -31.37 -8.14 21.23
CA PRO A 116 -32.22 -9.05 21.96
C PRO A 116 -31.63 -10.46 21.94
N GLY A 117 -31.85 -11.18 23.04
CA GLY A 117 -31.55 -12.60 23.16
C GLY A 117 -30.65 -12.96 24.34
N ARG A 118 -30.52 -14.25 24.65
CA ARG A 118 -29.68 -14.78 25.73
C ARG A 118 -28.40 -15.37 25.17
N PHE A 119 -27.28 -15.01 25.76
CA PHE A 119 -25.96 -15.39 25.27
C PHE A 119 -25.18 -16.17 26.31
N HIS A 120 -24.49 -17.22 25.87
CA HIS A 120 -23.51 -17.94 26.67
C HIS A 120 -22.10 -17.45 26.31
N VAL A 121 -21.35 -16.99 27.31
CA VAL A 121 -19.98 -16.50 27.14
C VAL A 121 -19.02 -17.45 27.85
N VAL A 122 -18.03 -17.96 27.12
CA VAL A 122 -16.97 -18.83 27.63
C VAL A 122 -15.60 -18.22 27.35
N LEU A 123 -14.77 -18.06 28.40
CA LEU A 123 -13.35 -17.70 28.26
C LEU A 123 -12.47 -18.87 28.67
N ARG A 124 -11.50 -19.20 27.80
CA ARG A 124 -10.51 -20.25 28.02
C ARG A 124 -9.11 -19.67 27.95
N VAL A 125 -8.21 -20.12 28.81
CA VAL A 125 -6.78 -19.74 28.71
C VAL A 125 -6.24 -20.25 27.38
N HIS A 126 -5.80 -19.33 26.51
CA HIS A 126 -5.19 -19.67 25.24
C HIS A 126 -3.67 -19.65 25.34
N ARG A 127 -3.09 -18.52 25.78
CA ARG A 127 -1.63 -18.34 25.89
C ARG A 127 -1.27 -17.48 27.09
N LYS A 128 0.00 -17.60 27.50
CA LYS A 128 0.62 -16.75 28.52
C LYS A 128 1.98 -16.32 28.00
N TYR A 129 2.25 -15.04 28.11
CA TYR A 129 3.56 -14.50 27.79
C TYR A 129 4.19 -13.90 29.04
N ASP A 130 5.44 -14.26 29.30
CA ASP A 130 6.23 -13.71 30.39
C ASP A 130 7.05 -12.52 29.87
N THR A 131 6.93 -11.37 30.51
CA THR A 131 7.59 -10.14 30.05
C THR A 131 9.11 -10.23 30.18
N ALA A 132 9.62 -11.02 31.14
CA ALA A 132 11.04 -11.26 31.33
C ALA A 132 11.70 -11.94 30.12
N LEU A 133 10.95 -12.72 29.32
CA LEU A 133 11.51 -13.35 28.11
C LEU A 133 11.89 -12.31 27.05
N VAL A 134 11.12 -11.25 26.93
CA VAL A 134 11.39 -10.19 25.96
C VAL A 134 12.54 -9.31 26.42
N GLU A 135 12.64 -9.04 27.71
CA GLU A 135 13.81 -8.36 28.28
C GLU A 135 15.10 -9.17 28.04
N ARG A 136 15.08 -10.49 28.30
CA ARG A 136 16.19 -11.40 27.99
C ARG A 136 16.57 -11.38 26.51
N PHE A 137 15.57 -11.45 25.63
CA PHE A 137 15.79 -11.38 24.18
C PHE A 137 16.45 -10.06 23.77
N CYS A 138 15.95 -8.92 24.25
CA CYS A 138 16.55 -7.61 24.01
C CYS A 138 17.99 -7.49 24.54
N ASN A 139 18.33 -8.26 25.58
CA ASN A 139 19.68 -8.35 26.13
C ASN A 139 20.58 -9.35 25.40
N GLY A 140 20.14 -9.94 24.28
CA GLY A 140 20.95 -10.81 23.44
C GLY A 140 20.94 -12.30 23.85
N ASP A 141 19.98 -12.72 24.68
CA ASP A 141 19.85 -14.13 25.05
C ASP A 141 19.31 -14.98 23.89
N ALA A 142 20.22 -15.67 23.20
CA ALA A 142 19.92 -16.53 22.06
C ALA A 142 19.06 -17.77 22.43
N SER A 143 18.90 -18.10 23.71
CA SER A 143 18.03 -19.22 24.13
C SER A 143 16.54 -18.88 24.02
N VAL A 144 16.16 -17.60 23.91
CA VAL A 144 14.76 -17.18 23.80
C VAL A 144 14.27 -17.40 22.36
N PRO A 145 13.25 -18.25 22.13
CA PRO A 145 12.78 -18.52 20.78
C PRO A 145 12.11 -17.30 20.14
N GLN A 146 12.58 -16.91 18.95
CA GLN A 146 12.03 -15.77 18.20
C GLN A 146 10.50 -15.83 17.98
N PRO A 147 9.86 -16.99 17.71
CA PRO A 147 8.41 -17.06 17.56
C PRO A 147 7.63 -16.66 18.82
N VAL A 148 8.20 -16.90 20.01
CA VAL A 148 7.58 -16.51 21.29
C VAL A 148 7.57 -15.00 21.43
N VAL A 149 8.69 -14.36 21.08
CA VAL A 149 8.83 -12.90 21.09
C VAL A 149 7.88 -12.26 20.08
N GLN A 150 7.81 -12.79 18.85
CA GLN A 150 6.86 -12.31 17.84
C GLN A 150 5.40 -12.41 18.30
N GLY A 151 5.02 -13.52 18.92
CA GLY A 151 3.67 -13.70 19.48
C GLY A 151 3.35 -12.69 20.59
N PHE A 152 4.33 -12.37 21.44
CA PHE A 152 4.19 -11.33 22.46
C PHE A 152 4.04 -9.92 21.85
N LEU A 153 4.86 -9.57 20.86
CA LEU A 153 4.81 -8.27 20.20
C LEU A 153 3.47 -8.06 19.48
N PHE A 154 2.98 -9.08 18.75
CA PHE A 154 1.66 -9.05 18.14
C PHE A 154 0.53 -8.86 19.16
N THR A 155 0.69 -9.47 20.34
CA THR A 155 -0.24 -9.32 21.46
C THR A 155 -0.24 -7.88 21.97
N LEU A 156 0.93 -7.27 22.16
CA LEU A 156 1.05 -5.86 22.56
C LEU A 156 0.49 -4.91 21.51
N ASP A 157 0.76 -5.14 20.23
CA ASP A 157 0.22 -4.34 19.12
C ASP A 157 -1.31 -4.37 19.12
N THR A 158 -1.89 -5.54 19.42
CA THR A 158 -3.32 -5.72 19.51
C THR A 158 -3.88 -5.00 20.74
N ILE A 159 -3.27 -5.16 21.91
CA ILE A 159 -3.64 -4.44 23.13
C ILE A 159 -3.62 -2.92 22.90
N LEU A 160 -2.53 -2.38 22.35
CA LEU A 160 -2.42 -0.97 22.00
C LEU A 160 -3.52 -0.54 21.03
N ARG A 161 -3.80 -1.34 20.00
CA ARG A 161 -4.86 -1.03 19.06
C ARG A 161 -6.20 -0.85 19.79
N TYR A 162 -6.67 -1.83 20.53
CA TYR A 162 -7.99 -1.72 21.16
C TYR A 162 -8.02 -0.72 22.32
N ALA A 163 -6.95 -0.62 23.11
CA ALA A 163 -6.90 0.26 24.27
C ALA A 163 -6.86 1.76 23.91
N LEU A 164 -6.34 2.11 22.73
CA LEU A 164 -6.22 3.49 22.28
C LEU A 164 -7.40 3.97 21.42
N ARG A 165 -8.30 3.07 20.99
CA ARG A 165 -9.48 3.42 20.18
C ARG A 165 -10.35 4.54 20.74
N PRO A 166 -10.63 4.62 22.06
CA PRO A 166 -11.44 5.71 22.61
C PRO A 166 -10.76 7.08 22.56
N TRP A 167 -9.44 7.10 22.41
CA TRP A 167 -8.60 8.30 22.52
C TRP A 167 -8.13 8.83 21.17
N LEU A 168 -8.12 7.96 20.14
CA LEU A 168 -7.68 8.27 18.80
C LEU A 168 -8.87 8.21 17.83
N GLN A 169 -8.94 9.16 16.90
CA GLN A 169 -10.00 9.16 15.88
C GLN A 169 -9.86 7.90 15.01
N CYS A 170 -10.83 6.99 15.15
CA CYS A 170 -10.85 5.72 14.45
C CYS A 170 -11.86 5.77 13.30
N VAL A 171 -11.39 5.67 12.05
CA VAL A 171 -12.25 5.63 10.86
C VAL A 171 -11.95 4.35 10.09
N GLY A 172 -12.95 3.48 9.93
CA GLY A 172 -12.78 2.19 9.25
C GLY A 172 -11.74 1.28 9.92
N GLY A 173 -11.57 1.39 11.25
CA GLY A 173 -10.59 0.62 12.02
C GLY A 173 -9.16 1.18 11.98
N ARG A 174 -8.96 2.39 11.46
CA ARG A 174 -7.65 3.06 11.32
C ARG A 174 -7.59 4.31 12.18
N TYR A 175 -6.45 4.57 12.84
CA TYR A 175 -6.23 5.84 13.55
C TYR A 175 -5.89 6.92 12.55
N LEU A 176 -6.85 7.76 12.22
CA LEU A 176 -6.66 8.86 11.30
C LEU A 176 -6.54 10.17 12.07
N SER A 177 -5.80 11.13 11.52
CA SER A 177 -5.82 12.51 11.97
C SER A 177 -6.07 13.45 10.81
N GLN A 178 -6.79 14.53 11.11
CA GLN A 178 -7.03 15.64 10.19
C GLN A 178 -5.90 16.68 10.24
N HIS A 179 -4.94 16.53 11.16
CA HIS A 179 -3.76 17.39 11.20
C HIS A 179 -2.98 17.25 9.89
N ALA A 180 -2.68 18.39 9.25
CA ALA A 180 -2.08 18.43 7.92
C ALA A 180 -2.85 17.64 6.84
N ALA A 181 -4.18 17.51 6.97
CA ALA A 181 -5.02 16.94 5.93
C ALA A 181 -4.92 17.75 4.63
N ILE A 182 -5.01 17.05 3.50
CA ILE A 182 -4.91 17.66 2.16
C ILE A 182 -6.26 17.53 1.48
N THR A 183 -6.91 18.67 1.27
CA THR A 183 -8.11 18.75 0.43
C THR A 183 -7.70 18.66 -1.04
N THR A 184 -8.38 17.84 -1.83
CA THR A 184 -8.02 17.65 -3.24
C THR A 184 -9.19 17.82 -4.19
N ASP A 185 -8.87 18.17 -5.43
CA ASP A 185 -9.77 18.18 -6.58
C ASP A 185 -9.92 16.79 -7.24
N ALA A 186 -9.24 15.76 -6.71
CA ALA A 186 -9.19 14.42 -7.30
C ALA A 186 -10.33 13.49 -6.86
N GLY A 187 -11.38 14.05 -6.25
CA GLY A 187 -12.54 13.29 -5.76
C GLY A 187 -12.29 12.52 -4.45
N PHE A 188 -11.22 12.85 -3.72
CA PHE A 188 -10.93 12.35 -2.36
C PHE A 188 -10.11 13.39 -1.60
N ASP A 189 -10.14 13.36 -0.27
CA ASP A 189 -9.16 14.10 0.55
C ASP A 189 -8.16 13.14 1.16
N ILE A 190 -7.03 13.63 1.65
CA ILE A 190 -5.99 12.81 2.27
C ILE A 190 -5.93 13.12 3.76
N TRP A 191 -6.17 12.08 4.57
CA TRP A 191 -5.91 12.09 6.01
C TRP A 191 -4.72 11.20 6.32
N TRP A 192 -4.11 11.38 7.49
CA TRP A 192 -2.91 10.63 7.87
C TRP A 192 -3.25 9.52 8.86
N GLU A 193 -2.97 8.29 8.47
CA GLU A 193 -3.06 7.11 9.33
C GLU A 193 -1.79 6.94 10.15
N TYR A 194 -1.94 6.83 11.47
CA TYR A 194 -0.88 6.45 12.38
C TYR A 194 -0.95 4.95 12.68
N ARG A 195 0.04 4.20 12.20
CA ARG A 195 0.18 2.77 12.49
C ARG A 195 1.22 2.57 13.57
N LEU A 196 0.85 1.73 14.53
CA LEU A 196 1.64 1.39 15.71
C LEU A 196 2.17 -0.04 15.55
N ALA A 197 3.45 -0.24 15.85
CA ALA A 197 4.06 -1.56 15.88
C ALA A 197 5.20 -1.62 16.91
N MET A 198 5.22 -2.68 17.71
CA MET A 198 6.26 -2.92 18.71
C MET A 198 7.43 -3.67 18.09
N HIS A 199 8.65 -3.18 18.32
CA HIS A 199 9.88 -3.77 17.82
C HIS A 199 10.86 -4.03 18.96
N PRO A 200 11.50 -5.23 18.99
CA PRO A 200 12.60 -5.48 19.89
C PRO A 200 13.88 -4.88 19.29
N THR A 201 14.64 -4.19 20.12
CA THR A 201 16.00 -3.75 19.77
C THR A 201 16.98 -4.30 20.81
N HIS A 202 18.27 -4.09 20.57
CA HIS A 202 19.25 -4.23 21.64
C HIS A 202 18.84 -3.36 22.83
N SER A 203 18.91 -3.91 24.04
CA SER A 203 18.58 -3.32 25.35
C SER A 203 17.12 -3.02 25.67
N ARG A 204 16.21 -2.85 24.70
CA ARG A 204 14.85 -2.36 24.97
C ARG A 204 13.85 -2.65 23.85
N LEU A 205 12.58 -2.35 24.13
CA LEU A 205 11.52 -2.29 23.11
C LEU A 205 11.34 -0.85 22.60
N LEU A 206 10.98 -0.73 21.33
CA LEU A 206 10.60 0.53 20.69
C LEU A 206 9.21 0.41 20.08
N LEU A 207 8.41 1.45 20.25
CA LEU A 207 7.11 1.60 19.60
C LEU A 207 7.26 2.45 18.34
N ASN A 208 7.16 1.82 17.18
CA ASN A 208 7.14 2.50 15.90
C ASN A 208 5.80 3.23 15.72
N VAL A 209 5.85 4.53 15.43
CA VAL A 209 4.70 5.33 15.01
C VAL A 209 4.96 5.74 13.56
N SER A 210 4.23 5.15 12.62
CA SER A 210 4.40 5.46 11.19
C SER A 210 3.18 6.18 10.63
N ALA A 211 3.42 7.19 9.79
CA ALA A 211 2.36 7.95 9.12
C ALA A 211 2.18 7.51 7.66
N ARG A 212 0.94 7.22 7.27
CA ARG A 212 0.56 6.83 5.90
C ARG A 212 -0.59 7.70 5.41
N ALA A 213 -0.47 8.23 4.19
CA ALA A 213 -1.59 8.92 3.54
C ALA A 213 -2.72 7.92 3.23
N VAL A 214 -3.92 8.26 3.66
CA VAL A 214 -5.14 7.48 3.43
C VAL A 214 -6.16 8.36 2.72
N PRO A 215 -6.64 7.94 1.53
CA PRO A 215 -7.71 8.64 0.84
C PRO A 215 -9.03 8.45 1.59
N VAL A 216 -9.70 9.56 1.86
CA VAL A 216 -11.03 9.62 2.46
C VAL A 216 -11.99 10.31 1.48
N THR A 217 -13.29 10.14 1.67
CA THR A 217 -14.33 10.86 0.89
C THR A 217 -14.01 12.35 0.83
N ALA A 218 -14.23 13.04 -0.29
CA ALA A 218 -13.79 14.44 -0.48
C ALA A 218 -14.67 15.45 0.26
N SER A 219 -14.13 16.59 0.68
CA SER A 219 -14.88 17.65 1.37
C SER A 219 -16.03 18.15 0.50
N GLY A 220 -17.22 18.27 1.09
CA GLY A 220 -18.45 18.66 0.37
C GLY A 220 -19.25 17.50 -0.24
N VAL A 221 -18.70 16.29 -0.30
CA VAL A 221 -19.44 15.08 -0.74
C VAL A 221 -20.35 14.61 0.39
N LYS A 222 -21.66 14.53 0.12
CA LYS A 222 -22.69 14.11 1.08
C LYS A 222 -23.30 12.77 0.72
N THR A 223 -23.40 12.43 -0.57
CA THR A 223 -24.10 11.23 -1.05
C THR A 223 -23.20 10.35 -1.92
N LEU A 224 -23.62 9.11 -2.18
CA LEU A 224 -22.99 8.30 -3.23
C LEU A 224 -23.20 8.89 -4.62
N GLY A 225 -24.27 9.65 -4.83
CA GLY A 225 -24.51 10.44 -6.05
C GLY A 225 -23.37 11.43 -6.29
N ASP A 226 -23.02 12.22 -5.27
CA ASP A 226 -21.91 13.18 -5.36
C ASP A 226 -20.57 12.48 -5.67
N LEU A 227 -20.32 11.30 -5.07
CA LEU A 227 -19.13 10.50 -5.38
C LEU A 227 -19.14 9.99 -6.82
N SER A 228 -20.30 9.56 -7.32
CA SER A 228 -20.46 9.13 -8.71
C SER A 228 -20.16 10.28 -9.67
N ASP A 229 -20.67 11.47 -9.39
CA ASP A 229 -20.45 12.64 -10.23
C ASP A 229 -18.97 13.04 -10.26
N LEU A 230 -18.29 13.05 -9.10
CA LEU A 230 -16.84 13.27 -9.03
C LEU A 230 -16.04 12.18 -9.74
N PHE A 231 -16.44 10.91 -9.61
CA PHE A 231 -15.73 9.79 -10.23
C PHE A 231 -15.81 9.83 -11.75
N PHE A 232 -16.97 10.25 -12.29
CA PHE A 232 -17.24 10.32 -13.72
C PHE A 232 -16.98 11.69 -14.35
N ASP A 233 -16.44 12.65 -13.60
CA ASP A 233 -16.25 14.06 -13.98
C ASP A 233 -17.54 14.71 -14.53
N ARG A 234 -18.69 14.46 -13.88
CA ARG A 234 -19.96 15.10 -14.22
C ARG A 234 -20.00 16.48 -13.54
N ASN A 235 -19.71 17.53 -14.30
CA ASN A 235 -19.74 18.90 -13.77
C ASN A 235 -21.19 19.33 -13.51
N SER A 236 -21.46 19.99 -12.38
CA SER A 236 -22.80 20.52 -12.04
C SER A 236 -23.34 21.54 -13.05
N ASN A 237 -22.47 22.14 -13.87
CA ASN A 237 -22.81 23.12 -14.90
C ASN A 237 -22.99 22.52 -16.31
N SER A 238 -22.77 21.22 -16.53
CA SER A 238 -23.13 20.60 -17.80
C SER A 238 -24.59 20.20 -17.77
N THR A 239 -25.46 21.07 -18.30
CA THR A 239 -26.74 20.63 -18.81
C THR A 239 -26.48 19.54 -19.86
N ALA A 240 -27.13 18.39 -19.69
CA ALA A 240 -27.05 17.17 -20.51
C ALA A 240 -26.00 16.12 -20.10
N SER A 241 -26.51 15.02 -19.54
CA SER A 241 -26.31 13.66 -20.06
C SER A 241 -25.03 13.47 -20.89
N GLY A 242 -23.90 13.26 -20.22
CA GLY A 242 -22.78 12.59 -20.87
C GLY A 242 -23.22 11.22 -21.43
N PRO A 243 -22.43 10.59 -22.32
CA PRO A 243 -22.75 9.25 -22.80
C PRO A 243 -22.94 8.29 -21.62
N ALA A 244 -23.94 7.41 -21.73
CA ALA A 244 -24.23 6.39 -20.73
C ALA A 244 -22.95 5.61 -20.42
N LYS A 245 -22.65 5.45 -19.12
CA LYS A 245 -21.44 4.75 -18.69
C LYS A 245 -21.61 3.25 -18.89
N THR A 246 -20.54 2.61 -19.34
CA THR A 246 -20.50 1.16 -19.58
C THR A 246 -20.55 0.39 -18.26
N ASP A 247 -20.98 -0.88 -18.32
CA ASP A 247 -20.94 -1.77 -17.14
C ASP A 247 -19.54 -1.89 -16.53
N GLY A 248 -18.50 -1.90 -17.37
CA GLY A 248 -17.12 -1.94 -16.92
C GLY A 248 -16.65 -0.67 -16.20
N GLU A 249 -17.27 0.49 -16.47
CA GLU A 249 -17.03 1.73 -15.73
C GLU A 249 -17.76 1.73 -14.39
N TRP A 250 -19.01 1.28 -14.38
CA TRP A 250 -19.79 1.11 -13.15
C TRP A 250 -19.18 0.08 -12.20
N ALA A 251 -18.63 -1.03 -12.71
CA ALA A 251 -17.90 -2.01 -11.90
C ALA A 251 -16.66 -1.39 -11.22
N LYS A 252 -15.97 -0.46 -11.90
CA LYS A 252 -14.85 0.28 -11.28
C LYS A 252 -15.33 1.22 -10.20
N PHE A 253 -16.44 1.93 -10.42
CA PHE A 253 -17.03 2.79 -9.39
C PHE A 253 -17.51 1.97 -8.18
N GLU A 254 -18.20 0.83 -8.41
CA GLU A 254 -18.61 -0.12 -7.37
C GLU A 254 -17.43 -0.54 -6.49
N SER A 255 -16.28 -0.87 -7.10
CA SER A 255 -15.08 -1.24 -6.33
C SER A 255 -14.59 -0.12 -5.39
N CYS A 256 -14.92 1.14 -5.69
CA CYS A 256 -14.54 2.31 -4.89
C CYS A 256 -15.56 2.64 -3.79
N VAL A 257 -16.81 2.14 -3.86
CA VAL A 257 -17.88 2.47 -2.90
C VAL A 257 -18.40 1.28 -2.09
N ARG A 258 -18.09 0.04 -2.51
CA ARG A 258 -18.45 -1.18 -1.78
C ARG A 258 -17.87 -1.15 -0.36
N GLY A 259 -18.73 -1.28 0.63
CA GLY A 259 -18.37 -1.17 2.03
C GLY A 259 -18.17 0.27 2.49
N LEU A 260 -18.78 1.27 1.86
CA LEU A 260 -19.06 2.54 2.55
C LEU A 260 -20.31 2.38 3.42
N SER A 261 -20.36 3.11 4.53
CA SER A 261 -21.54 3.22 5.42
C SER A 261 -22.41 4.39 4.98
N VAL A 262 -23.70 4.14 4.75
CA VAL A 262 -24.65 5.16 4.29
C VAL A 262 -25.93 5.13 5.10
N LEU A 263 -26.46 6.31 5.41
CA LEU A 263 -27.81 6.49 5.91
C LEU A 263 -28.77 6.46 4.71
N ILE A 264 -29.85 5.70 4.85
CA ILE A 264 -30.86 5.52 3.81
C ILE A 264 -32.25 5.88 4.36
N PRO A 265 -33.17 6.41 3.54
CA PRO A 265 -34.53 6.69 3.98
C PRO A 265 -35.25 5.44 4.51
N GLY A 266 -35.99 5.58 5.61
CA GLY A 266 -36.79 4.49 6.18
C GLY A 266 -36.03 3.48 7.05
N ALA A 267 -34.70 3.58 7.18
CA ALA A 267 -33.95 2.77 8.13
C ALA A 267 -34.20 3.25 9.57
N SER A 268 -34.80 2.40 10.40
CA SER A 268 -35.13 2.68 11.82
C SER A 268 -33.95 2.50 12.79
N GLN A 269 -32.78 2.10 12.30
CA GLN A 269 -31.63 1.76 13.14
C GLN A 269 -30.70 2.97 13.29
N ALA A 270 -30.21 3.19 14.51
CA ALA A 270 -29.28 4.27 14.88
C ALA A 270 -27.85 4.10 14.30
N GLY A 271 -27.71 3.53 13.11
CA GLY A 271 -26.43 3.27 12.44
C GLY A 271 -26.58 3.13 10.93
N GLY A 272 -25.57 3.58 10.19
CA GLY A 272 -25.53 3.47 8.72
C GLY A 272 -25.55 2.03 8.21
N VAL A 273 -26.08 1.84 7.01
CA VAL A 273 -26.10 0.57 6.28
C VAL A 273 -24.88 0.48 5.36
N ARG A 274 -24.29 -0.71 5.26
CA ARG A 274 -23.14 -0.93 4.38
C ARG A 274 -23.57 -1.20 2.95
N VAL A 275 -22.93 -0.52 2.00
CA VAL A 275 -23.10 -0.76 0.56
C VAL A 275 -22.52 -2.14 0.21
N ALA A 276 -23.37 -3.08 -0.22
CA ALA A 276 -22.96 -4.42 -0.65
C ALA A 276 -22.52 -4.44 -2.13
N GLY A 277 -23.07 -3.56 -2.96
CA GLY A 277 -22.72 -3.43 -4.38
C GLY A 277 -23.59 -2.39 -5.08
N LEU A 278 -23.56 -2.38 -6.41
CA LEU A 278 -24.43 -1.56 -7.25
C LEU A 278 -25.34 -2.45 -8.10
N ALA A 279 -26.54 -1.99 -8.40
CA ALA A 279 -27.44 -2.68 -9.32
C ALA A 279 -26.82 -2.75 -10.72
N THR A 280 -27.08 -3.84 -11.45
CA THR A 280 -26.58 -4.01 -12.82
C THR A 280 -27.38 -3.19 -13.83
N LYS A 281 -28.69 -3.06 -13.63
CA LYS A 281 -29.60 -2.29 -14.48
C LYS A 281 -29.69 -0.82 -14.04
N HIS A 282 -30.20 0.01 -14.95
CA HIS A 282 -30.48 1.40 -14.66
C HIS A 282 -31.63 1.58 -13.66
N THR A 283 -31.59 2.61 -12.81
CA THR A 283 -32.63 2.89 -11.80
C THR A 283 -34.04 2.91 -12.38
N ARG A 284 -34.21 3.44 -13.60
CA ARG A 284 -35.50 3.51 -14.31
C ARG A 284 -36.10 2.16 -14.69
N GLU A 285 -35.28 1.11 -14.73
CA GLU A 285 -35.68 -0.27 -15.08
C GLU A 285 -35.86 -1.15 -13.84
N LEU A 286 -35.53 -0.63 -12.65
CA LEU A 286 -35.63 -1.34 -11.39
C LEU A 286 -36.99 -1.13 -10.75
N GLN A 287 -37.44 -2.14 -9.99
CA GLN A 287 -38.70 -2.12 -9.26
C GLN A 287 -38.49 -2.58 -7.82
N ILE A 288 -39.29 -2.03 -6.90
CA ILE A 288 -39.42 -2.45 -5.50
C ILE A 288 -40.91 -2.72 -5.27
N ASP A 289 -41.23 -3.94 -4.82
CA ASP A 289 -42.63 -4.39 -4.61
C ASP A 289 -43.54 -4.20 -5.83
N GLY A 290 -43.01 -4.42 -7.03
CA GLY A 290 -43.74 -4.27 -8.31
C GLY A 290 -43.94 -2.82 -8.78
N LEU A 291 -43.46 -1.82 -8.04
CA LEU A 291 -43.47 -0.42 -8.44
C LEU A 291 -42.09 0.03 -8.94
N PRO A 292 -41.99 0.88 -9.97
CA PRO A 292 -40.74 1.52 -10.33
C PRO A 292 -40.08 2.20 -9.12
N VAL A 293 -38.75 2.09 -8.97
CA VAL A 293 -38.02 2.62 -7.79
C VAL A 293 -38.43 4.06 -7.44
N ALA A 294 -38.48 4.95 -8.44
CA ALA A 294 -38.85 6.36 -8.22
C ALA A 294 -40.30 6.52 -7.68
N GLU A 295 -41.23 5.68 -8.14
CA GLU A 295 -42.62 5.71 -7.68
C GLU A 295 -42.77 5.11 -6.28
N HIS A 296 -42.02 4.04 -5.98
CA HIS A 296 -41.96 3.45 -4.65
C HIS A 296 -41.50 4.49 -3.60
N TYR A 297 -40.36 5.15 -3.84
CA TYR A 297 -39.84 6.17 -2.91
C TYR A 297 -40.77 7.38 -2.76
N ARG A 298 -41.45 7.80 -3.83
CA ARG A 298 -42.45 8.87 -3.75
C ARG A 298 -43.66 8.46 -2.91
N ARG A 299 -44.19 7.24 -3.10
CA ARG A 299 -45.41 6.77 -2.41
C ARG A 299 -45.16 6.37 -0.96
N VAL A 300 -44.09 5.63 -0.71
CA VAL A 300 -43.81 5.04 0.62
C VAL A 300 -43.06 6.03 1.52
N HIS A 301 -42.13 6.80 0.96
CA HIS A 301 -41.27 7.70 1.74
C HIS A 301 -41.57 9.19 1.52
N GLY A 302 -42.41 9.55 0.54
CA GLY A 302 -42.66 10.96 0.20
C GLY A 302 -41.47 11.65 -0.45
N ILE A 303 -40.53 10.89 -1.03
CA ILE A 303 -39.26 11.41 -1.57
C ILE A 303 -39.26 11.30 -3.09
N ASP A 304 -39.00 12.42 -3.77
CA ASP A 304 -38.75 12.44 -5.20
C ASP A 304 -37.32 12.02 -5.52
N VAL A 305 -37.18 10.92 -6.28
CA VAL A 305 -35.88 10.45 -6.77
C VAL A 305 -35.44 11.30 -7.96
N PRO A 306 -34.21 11.86 -7.97
CA PRO A 306 -33.70 12.61 -9.11
C PRO A 306 -33.71 11.79 -10.41
N ALA A 307 -34.16 12.41 -11.50
CA ALA A 307 -34.17 11.76 -12.82
C ALA A 307 -32.77 11.42 -13.36
N THR A 308 -31.73 12.01 -12.76
CA THR A 308 -30.31 11.76 -13.04
C THR A 308 -29.77 10.48 -12.40
N SER A 309 -30.57 9.81 -11.56
CA SER A 309 -30.17 8.57 -10.89
C SER A 309 -29.98 7.44 -11.89
N GLU A 310 -28.73 7.17 -12.25
CA GLU A 310 -28.41 6.15 -13.25
C GLU A 310 -28.42 4.73 -12.68
N ARG A 311 -28.06 4.55 -11.40
CA ARG A 311 -28.04 3.24 -10.72
C ARG A 311 -28.49 3.35 -9.27
N CYS A 312 -28.86 2.21 -8.68
CA CYS A 312 -29.10 2.06 -7.25
C CYS A 312 -27.91 1.37 -6.57
N ALA A 313 -27.60 1.76 -5.34
CA ALA A 313 -26.84 0.94 -4.42
C ALA A 313 -27.68 -0.25 -3.95
N VAL A 314 -27.02 -1.37 -3.72
CA VAL A 314 -27.58 -2.58 -3.10
C VAL A 314 -27.02 -2.66 -1.68
N THR A 315 -27.90 -2.75 -0.68
CA THR A 315 -27.50 -2.93 0.72
C THR A 315 -27.30 -4.41 1.07
N GLY A 316 -26.77 -4.72 2.25
CA GLY A 316 -26.61 -6.11 2.71
C GLY A 316 -27.91 -6.91 2.90
N LYS A 317 -29.08 -6.25 2.86
CA LYS A 317 -30.41 -6.89 2.86
C LYS A 317 -31.08 -6.85 1.48
N ASP A 318 -30.29 -6.69 0.42
CA ASP A 318 -30.73 -6.57 -0.97
C ASP A 318 -31.71 -5.42 -1.26
N VAL A 319 -31.78 -4.42 -0.38
CA VAL A 319 -32.59 -3.21 -0.60
C VAL A 319 -31.91 -2.34 -1.66
N LEU A 320 -32.68 -1.94 -2.67
CA LEU A 320 -32.27 -1.04 -3.75
C LEU A 320 -32.49 0.41 -3.34
N VAL A 321 -31.43 1.21 -3.33
CA VAL A 321 -31.47 2.61 -2.92
C VAL A 321 -30.82 3.49 -4.00
N PRO A 322 -31.52 4.49 -4.58
CA PRO A 322 -30.90 5.47 -5.46
C PRO A 322 -29.65 6.11 -4.84
N LEU A 323 -28.60 6.32 -5.62
CA LEU A 323 -27.31 6.82 -5.10
C LEU A 323 -27.41 8.18 -4.42
N GLU A 324 -28.31 9.04 -4.89
CA GLU A 324 -28.60 10.38 -4.36
C GLU A 324 -29.27 10.33 -2.99
N LEU A 325 -29.90 9.20 -2.64
CA LEU A 325 -30.53 8.98 -1.34
C LEU A 325 -29.60 8.28 -0.34
N CYS A 326 -28.42 7.82 -0.80
CA CYS A 326 -27.43 7.17 0.04
C CYS A 326 -26.51 8.22 0.67
N VAL A 327 -26.85 8.73 1.86
CA VAL A 327 -26.08 9.78 2.55
C VAL A 327 -24.89 9.16 3.27
N LEU A 328 -23.68 9.62 3.00
CA LEU A 328 -22.46 9.11 3.64
C LEU A 328 -22.46 9.41 5.16
N GLU A 329 -22.15 8.38 5.95
CA GLU A 329 -21.95 8.53 7.39
C GLU A 329 -20.58 9.18 7.67
N GLY A 330 -20.56 10.52 7.66
CA GLY A 330 -19.36 11.31 7.89
C GLY A 330 -18.24 11.07 6.87
N ARG A 331 -17.00 11.29 7.31
CA ARG A 331 -15.78 11.11 6.52
C ARG A 331 -15.34 9.66 6.59
N GLN A 332 -15.20 9.02 5.44
CA GLN A 332 -14.90 7.58 5.37
C GLN A 332 -13.70 7.29 4.49
N VAL A 333 -12.94 6.27 4.87
CA VAL A 333 -11.83 5.76 4.05
C VAL A 333 -12.37 5.17 2.77
N LEU A 334 -11.79 5.55 1.63
CA LEU A 334 -12.15 4.95 0.34
C LEU A 334 -11.56 3.53 0.24
N PRO A 335 -12.40 2.50 0.00
CA PRO A 335 -11.96 1.10 -0.14
C PRO A 335 -10.92 0.91 -1.25
N GLN A 336 -11.16 1.53 -2.41
CA GLN A 336 -10.26 1.51 -3.56
C GLN A 336 -10.24 2.86 -4.25
N LEU A 337 -9.19 3.08 -5.03
CA LEU A 337 -9.02 4.25 -5.88
C LEU A 337 -8.93 3.82 -7.34
N SER A 338 -9.55 4.60 -8.22
CA SER A 338 -9.38 4.45 -9.67
C SER A 338 -7.91 4.62 -10.08
N LYS A 339 -7.53 4.15 -11.27
CA LYS A 339 -6.16 4.31 -11.77
C LYS A 339 -5.74 5.79 -11.83
N ARG A 340 -6.67 6.68 -12.20
CA ARG A 340 -6.47 8.13 -12.23
C ARG A 340 -6.25 8.69 -10.82
N GLN A 341 -7.11 8.32 -9.87
CA GLN A 341 -7.00 8.75 -8.48
C GLN A 341 -5.70 8.24 -7.83
N ARG A 342 -5.30 6.99 -8.07
CA ARG A 342 -4.03 6.43 -7.58
C ARG A 342 -2.82 7.22 -8.10
N GLY A 343 -2.86 7.64 -9.37
CA GLY A 343 -1.82 8.49 -9.95
C GLY A 343 -1.72 9.88 -9.30
N ARG A 344 -2.81 10.39 -8.72
CA ARG A 344 -2.85 11.67 -7.97
C ARG A 344 -2.42 11.52 -6.52
N LEU A 345 -2.72 10.39 -5.87
CA LEU A 345 -2.41 10.18 -4.46
C LEU A 345 -0.91 10.31 -4.16
N MET A 346 -0.05 9.67 -4.96
CA MET A 346 1.40 9.65 -4.70
C MET A 346 2.05 11.04 -4.71
N PRO A 347 1.90 11.88 -5.76
CA PRO A 347 2.49 13.21 -5.74
C PRO A 347 1.86 14.13 -4.68
N LEU A 348 0.56 13.98 -4.38
CA LEU A 348 -0.12 14.79 -3.36
C LEU A 348 0.30 14.42 -1.92
N SER A 349 0.68 13.17 -1.68
CA SER A 349 1.09 12.69 -0.34
C SER A 349 2.60 12.67 -0.10
N ALA A 350 3.39 13.09 -1.09
CA ALA A 350 4.84 13.16 -0.96
C ALA A 350 5.22 14.35 -0.07
N LEU A 351 5.68 14.06 1.15
CA LEU A 351 6.17 15.06 2.10
C LEU A 351 7.70 15.03 2.18
N PRO A 352 8.38 16.20 2.11
CA PRO A 352 9.79 16.33 2.47
C PRO A 352 10.05 15.90 3.93
N PRO A 353 11.30 15.50 4.28
CA PRO A 353 11.62 15.01 5.61
C PRO A 353 11.20 15.93 6.78
N PRO A 354 11.35 17.27 6.72
CA PRO A 354 10.91 18.14 7.83
C PRO A 354 9.40 18.08 8.08
N GLN A 355 8.58 18.18 7.04
CA GLN A 355 7.12 18.08 7.13
C GLN A 355 6.69 16.69 7.60
N ARG A 356 7.39 15.65 7.12
CA ARG A 356 7.15 14.27 7.58
C ARG A 356 7.47 14.11 9.06
N LEU A 357 8.53 14.75 9.56
CA LEU A 357 8.92 14.72 10.97
C LEU A 357 7.89 15.43 11.85
N GLU A 358 7.36 16.59 11.43
CA GLU A 358 6.28 17.29 12.14
C GLU A 358 5.03 16.41 12.26
N LEU A 359 4.64 15.76 11.15
CA LEU A 359 3.53 14.82 11.13
C LEU A 359 3.75 13.64 12.09
N LEU A 360 4.98 13.12 12.16
CA LEU A 360 5.34 12.03 13.08
C LEU A 360 5.34 12.48 14.54
N ARG A 361 5.81 13.69 14.84
CA ARG A 361 5.76 14.28 16.19
C ARG A 361 4.32 14.44 16.67
N HIS A 362 3.43 14.93 15.82
CA HIS A 362 2.00 15.03 16.13
C HIS A 362 1.40 13.64 16.45
N GLY A 363 1.67 12.64 15.60
CA GLY A 363 1.23 11.27 15.83
C GLY A 363 1.75 10.68 17.13
N ALA A 364 3.04 10.88 17.41
CA ALA A 364 3.68 10.45 18.65
C ALA A 364 3.00 11.09 19.87
N GLN A 365 2.76 12.40 19.85
CA GLN A 365 2.10 13.11 20.95
C GLN A 365 0.68 12.58 21.22
N LEU A 366 -0.10 12.32 20.16
CA LEU A 366 -1.41 11.69 20.28
C LEU A 366 -1.32 10.32 20.95
N VAL A 367 -0.37 9.49 20.53
CA VAL A 367 -0.15 8.14 21.09
C VAL A 367 0.31 8.21 22.54
N VAL A 368 1.28 9.06 22.88
CA VAL A 368 1.78 9.24 24.24
C VAL A 368 0.65 9.67 25.18
N ARG A 369 -0.13 10.67 24.76
CA ARG A 369 -1.30 11.14 25.52
C ARG A 369 -2.32 10.01 25.71
N ALA A 370 -2.70 9.34 24.64
CA ALA A 370 -3.66 8.23 24.69
C ALA A 370 -3.17 7.07 25.58
N CYS A 371 -1.87 6.76 25.56
CA CYS A 371 -1.27 5.76 26.44
C CYS A 371 -1.39 6.13 27.92
N ARG A 372 -1.21 7.41 28.26
CA ARG A 372 -1.31 7.93 29.64
C ARG A 372 -2.75 7.96 30.15
N GLU A 373 -3.69 8.33 29.28
CA GLU A 373 -5.10 8.51 29.65
C GLU A 373 -5.89 7.18 29.62
N SER A 374 -5.41 6.17 28.88
CA SER A 374 -6.12 4.90 28.74
C SER A 374 -6.10 4.04 30.01
N ARG A 375 -7.25 3.98 30.68
CA ARG A 375 -7.51 3.07 31.81
C ARG A 375 -7.28 1.60 31.44
N LEU A 376 -7.48 1.23 30.18
CA LEU A 376 -7.29 -0.14 29.68
C LEU A 376 -5.80 -0.55 29.63
N LEU A 377 -4.88 0.41 29.54
CA LEU A 377 -3.43 0.14 29.59
C LEU A 377 -2.88 0.15 31.02
N GLY A 378 -3.60 0.75 31.98
CA GLY A 378 -3.20 0.84 33.38
C GLY A 378 -2.71 -0.48 33.99
N PRO A 379 -3.45 -1.60 33.86
CA PRO A 379 -3.03 -2.90 34.38
C PRO A 379 -1.72 -3.43 33.78
N PHE A 380 -1.44 -3.14 32.51
CA PHE A 380 -0.21 -3.56 31.83
C PHE A 380 1.00 -2.73 32.27
N LYS A 381 0.76 -1.54 32.86
CA LYS A 381 1.79 -0.58 33.27
C LYS A 381 2.79 -0.31 32.16
N LEU A 382 2.26 -0.18 30.93
CA LEU A 382 3.05 0.15 29.75
C LEU A 382 3.38 1.64 29.77
N GLN A 383 4.66 1.98 29.69
CA GLN A 383 5.13 3.36 29.63
C GLN A 383 5.91 3.59 28.34
N VAL A 384 5.57 4.68 27.66
CA VAL A 384 6.26 5.15 26.45
C VAL A 384 6.89 6.51 26.72
N GLY A 385 8.04 6.76 26.11
CA GLY A 385 8.74 8.04 26.16
C GLY A 385 7.99 9.13 25.41
N ASP A 386 8.29 10.37 25.75
CA ASP A 386 7.52 11.54 25.31
C ASP A 386 7.95 12.07 23.94
N GLU A 387 9.18 11.77 23.57
CA GLU A 387 9.83 12.27 22.37
C GLU A 387 10.25 11.12 21.46
N LEU A 388 10.29 11.42 20.16
CA LEU A 388 10.84 10.51 19.16
C LEU A 388 12.32 10.21 19.48
N ALA A 389 12.67 8.93 19.42
CA ALA A 389 14.00 8.44 19.73
C ALA A 389 15.01 8.98 18.71
N THR A 390 16.18 9.36 19.21
CA THR A 390 17.34 9.72 18.40
C THR A 390 18.35 8.59 18.41
N ALA A 391 19.05 8.41 17.30
CA ALA A 391 20.11 7.42 17.18
C ALA A 391 21.36 8.07 16.56
N PRO A 392 22.57 7.66 17.00
CA PRO A 392 23.78 7.95 16.24
C PRO A 392 23.73 7.18 14.91
N ALA A 393 24.25 7.79 13.85
CA ALA A 393 24.40 7.18 12.55
C ALA A 393 25.70 7.67 11.90
N HIS A 394 26.21 6.88 10.95
CA HIS A 394 27.43 7.17 10.22
C HIS A 394 27.10 7.42 8.74
N VAL A 395 27.65 8.49 8.18
CA VAL A 395 27.61 8.73 6.74
C VAL A 395 28.83 8.06 6.12
N LEU A 396 28.59 6.93 5.45
CA LEU A 396 29.64 6.22 4.74
C LEU A 396 30.15 7.06 3.55
N PRO A 397 31.47 7.08 3.28
CA PRO A 397 32.01 7.75 2.11
C PRO A 397 31.44 7.11 0.83
N ALA A 398 31.13 7.95 -0.16
CA ALA A 398 30.64 7.46 -1.44
C ALA A 398 31.74 6.67 -2.16
N PRO A 399 31.43 5.49 -2.74
CA PRO A 399 32.41 4.73 -3.49
C PRO A 399 32.85 5.51 -4.73
N GLN A 400 34.12 5.36 -5.07
CA GLN A 400 34.68 5.97 -6.27
C GLN A 400 34.30 5.13 -7.49
N MET A 401 33.75 5.76 -8.52
CA MET A 401 33.43 5.06 -9.76
C MET A 401 34.52 5.23 -10.81
N GLN A 402 34.81 4.14 -11.53
CA GLN A 402 35.68 4.09 -12.69
C GLN A 402 34.85 4.05 -13.98
N LEU A 403 35.23 4.92 -14.91
CA LEU A 403 34.69 5.06 -16.27
C LEU A 403 35.87 5.03 -17.26
N ARG A 404 35.59 4.85 -18.56
CA ARG A 404 36.64 4.56 -19.57
C ARG A 404 37.74 5.62 -19.68
N GLN A 405 37.37 6.91 -19.61
CA GLN A 405 38.28 8.04 -19.86
C GLN A 405 38.34 9.03 -18.70
N ALA A 406 37.74 8.72 -17.55
CA ALA A 406 37.71 9.64 -16.42
C ALA A 406 39.10 9.69 -15.74
N ALA A 407 39.82 10.79 -15.92
CA ALA A 407 41.13 11.04 -15.30
C ALA A 407 41.06 11.10 -13.76
N ALA A 408 39.88 11.42 -13.22
CA ALA A 408 39.55 11.35 -11.80
C ALA A 408 38.30 10.47 -11.61
N ALA A 409 38.25 9.71 -10.52
CA ALA A 409 37.05 8.95 -10.18
C ALA A 409 35.87 9.91 -10.00
N VAL A 410 34.71 9.56 -10.56
CA VAL A 410 33.48 10.32 -10.33
C VAL A 410 32.96 9.94 -8.94
N SER A 411 32.99 10.89 -8.02
CA SER A 411 32.33 10.74 -6.71
C SER A 411 30.84 10.97 -6.87
N ALA A 412 30.02 10.05 -6.36
CA ALA A 412 28.58 10.22 -6.33
C ALA A 412 28.20 11.24 -5.25
N ALA A 413 28.05 12.50 -5.61
CA ALA A 413 27.56 13.53 -4.69
C ALA A 413 26.14 13.16 -4.22
N SER A 414 25.97 12.93 -2.92
CA SER A 414 24.69 12.50 -2.32
C SER A 414 24.09 11.25 -2.97
N GLY A 415 24.94 10.33 -3.44
CA GLY A 415 24.50 9.08 -4.08
C GLY A 415 23.99 9.23 -5.52
N ALA A 416 24.18 10.40 -6.14
CA ALA A 416 23.83 10.66 -7.54
C ALA A 416 25.06 11.04 -8.36
N TRP A 417 25.06 10.65 -9.63
CA TRP A 417 26.09 11.01 -10.60
C TRP A 417 25.46 11.18 -11.98
N GLU A 418 26.04 12.06 -12.80
CA GLU A 418 25.64 12.24 -14.19
C GLU A 418 26.81 11.86 -15.11
N LEU A 419 26.50 11.29 -16.27
CA LEU A 419 27.48 10.93 -17.32
C LEU A 419 27.72 12.08 -18.32
N ASP A 420 27.50 13.33 -17.92
CA ASP A 420 27.68 14.42 -18.87
C ASP A 420 29.17 14.59 -19.22
N GLY A 421 29.47 14.47 -20.52
CA GLY A 421 30.86 14.46 -21.00
C GLY A 421 31.68 13.23 -20.63
N GLN A 422 31.05 12.14 -20.14
CA GLN A 422 31.73 10.91 -19.74
C GLN A 422 31.32 9.73 -20.62
N GLN A 423 32.24 8.78 -20.83
CA GLN A 423 31.98 7.54 -21.57
C GLN A 423 31.75 6.37 -20.62
N VAL A 424 30.91 5.43 -21.04
CA VAL A 424 30.75 4.15 -20.33
C VAL A 424 32.06 3.37 -20.31
N LEU A 425 32.29 2.56 -19.28
CA LEU A 425 33.50 1.75 -19.10
C LEU A 425 33.78 0.88 -20.34
N GLU A 426 32.79 0.11 -20.76
CA GLU A 426 32.83 -0.74 -21.95
C GLU A 426 31.58 -0.50 -22.79
N GLY A 427 31.77 0.26 -23.88
CA GLY A 427 30.72 0.58 -24.82
C GLY A 427 30.58 -0.50 -25.89
N VAL A 428 29.34 -0.92 -26.15
CA VAL A 428 29.02 -1.88 -27.21
C VAL A 428 29.05 -1.24 -28.61
N GLN A 429 29.22 -2.08 -29.63
CA GLN A 429 29.02 -1.72 -31.03
C GLN A 429 27.73 -2.37 -31.56
N VAL A 430 26.74 -1.54 -31.87
CA VAL A 430 25.45 -1.93 -32.43
C VAL A 430 25.50 -1.86 -33.95
N ARG A 431 25.71 -3.01 -34.59
CA ARG A 431 25.94 -3.19 -36.02
C ARG A 431 24.67 -3.41 -36.84
N SER A 432 23.60 -3.92 -36.21
CA SER A 432 22.33 -4.20 -36.89
C SER A 432 21.16 -3.89 -35.95
N TRP A 433 20.40 -2.83 -36.25
CA TRP A 433 19.29 -2.38 -35.41
C TRP A 433 18.18 -1.66 -36.20
N THR A 434 17.00 -1.50 -35.58
CA THR A 434 15.83 -0.84 -36.19
C THR A 434 14.96 -0.16 -35.14
N VAL A 435 14.19 0.86 -35.57
CA VAL A 435 13.12 1.47 -34.78
C VAL A 435 11.77 0.92 -35.27
N LEU A 436 11.04 0.25 -34.37
CA LEU A 436 9.69 -0.27 -34.61
C LEU A 436 8.66 0.63 -33.91
N VAL A 437 7.79 1.29 -34.68
CA VAL A 437 6.72 2.16 -34.17
C VAL A 437 5.40 1.39 -34.14
N LEU A 438 4.90 1.14 -32.93
CA LEU A 438 3.60 0.50 -32.65
C LEU A 438 2.58 1.49 -32.10
N ALA A 439 2.97 2.75 -31.92
CA ALA A 439 2.06 3.87 -31.70
C ALA A 439 1.42 4.33 -33.02
N SER A 440 0.30 5.05 -32.96
CA SER A 440 -0.31 5.61 -34.19
C SER A 440 0.65 6.58 -34.88
N ALA A 441 0.59 6.65 -36.21
CA ALA A 441 1.42 7.60 -36.98
C ALA A 441 1.14 9.06 -36.63
N GLN A 442 -0.09 9.37 -36.20
CA GLN A 442 -0.44 10.69 -35.62
C GLN A 442 0.28 10.95 -34.29
N ALA A 443 0.51 9.89 -33.51
CA ALA A 443 1.21 10.00 -32.24
C ALA A 443 2.71 10.17 -32.44
N VAL A 444 3.35 9.41 -33.33
CA VAL A 444 4.77 9.57 -33.67
C VAL A 444 4.93 9.40 -35.16
N GLY A 445 5.11 10.53 -35.86
CA GLY A 445 5.36 10.53 -37.30
C GLY A 445 6.78 10.07 -37.65
N GLU A 446 7.02 9.75 -38.93
CA GLU A 446 8.30 9.18 -39.35
C GLU A 446 9.46 10.14 -39.10
N SER A 447 9.25 11.44 -39.35
CA SER A 447 10.26 12.49 -39.09
C SER A 447 10.64 12.55 -37.60
N GLN A 448 9.68 12.37 -36.69
CA GLN A 448 9.91 12.36 -35.25
C GLN A 448 10.66 11.10 -34.82
N ALA A 449 10.25 9.93 -35.31
CA ALA A 449 10.95 8.66 -35.05
C ALA A 449 12.40 8.70 -35.56
N ARG A 450 12.62 9.28 -36.75
CA ARG A 450 13.94 9.50 -37.35
C ARG A 450 14.78 10.44 -36.51
N ALA A 451 14.23 11.58 -36.11
CA ALA A 451 14.93 12.53 -35.25
C ALA A 451 15.35 11.90 -33.92
N PHE A 452 14.47 11.10 -33.31
CA PHE A 452 14.78 10.35 -32.09
C PHE A 452 15.91 9.33 -32.30
N ALA A 453 15.89 8.58 -33.41
CA ALA A 453 16.95 7.63 -33.74
C ALA A 453 18.31 8.32 -33.93
N VAL A 454 18.35 9.45 -34.65
CA VAL A 454 19.57 10.24 -34.85
C VAL A 454 20.10 10.78 -33.52
N GLN A 455 19.22 11.20 -32.61
CA GLN A 455 19.60 11.65 -31.27
C GLN A 455 20.18 10.52 -30.42
N LEU A 456 19.61 9.31 -30.50
CA LEU A 456 20.17 8.12 -29.85
C LEU A 456 21.58 7.84 -30.36
N VAL A 457 21.81 7.87 -31.68
CA VAL A 457 23.14 7.64 -32.26
C VAL A 457 24.13 8.70 -31.78
N LYS A 458 23.75 9.98 -31.88
CA LYS A 458 24.62 11.10 -31.49
C LYS A 458 25.05 10.98 -30.02
N ALA A 459 24.08 10.84 -29.11
CA ALA A 459 24.38 10.72 -27.69
C ALA A 459 25.08 9.39 -27.36
N GLY A 460 24.84 8.34 -28.16
CA GLY A 460 25.55 7.06 -28.09
C GLY A 460 27.04 7.25 -28.30
N SER A 461 27.45 7.86 -29.42
CA SER A 461 28.86 8.11 -29.71
C SER A 461 29.53 9.00 -28.65
N GLU A 462 28.82 10.01 -28.12
CA GLU A 462 29.30 10.82 -26.99
C GLU A 462 29.59 9.96 -25.73
N MET A 463 28.78 8.92 -25.50
CA MET A 463 28.93 7.98 -24.39
C MET A 463 29.86 6.80 -24.68
N GLY A 464 30.41 6.69 -25.89
CA GLY A 464 31.23 5.56 -26.33
C GLY A 464 30.44 4.31 -26.75
N ILE A 465 29.13 4.43 -26.99
CA ILE A 465 28.26 3.38 -27.51
C ILE A 465 28.04 3.64 -29.00
N GLU A 466 28.63 2.80 -29.86
CA GLU A 466 28.66 3.06 -31.30
C GLU A 466 27.51 2.36 -32.02
N PHE A 467 26.85 3.09 -32.92
CA PHE A 467 25.83 2.54 -33.83
C PHE A 467 26.35 2.62 -35.26
N ALA A 468 26.47 1.49 -35.94
CA ALA A 468 27.00 1.44 -37.30
C ALA A 468 26.11 2.24 -38.28
N GLN A 469 24.79 2.11 -38.15
CA GLN A 469 23.84 2.89 -38.93
C GLN A 469 23.50 4.20 -38.21
N ARG A 470 23.88 5.33 -38.80
CA ARG A 470 23.48 6.67 -38.33
C ARG A 470 21.98 6.92 -38.41
N VAL A 471 21.34 6.31 -39.41
CA VAL A 471 19.89 6.34 -39.58
C VAL A 471 19.42 4.90 -39.81
N PRO A 472 18.84 4.24 -38.79
CA PRO A 472 18.33 2.90 -38.96
C PRO A 472 17.02 2.91 -39.77
N PRO A 473 16.55 1.75 -40.25
CA PRO A 473 15.19 1.60 -40.76
C PRO A 473 14.16 1.97 -39.69
N ILE A 474 13.05 2.56 -40.14
CA ILE A 474 11.88 2.85 -39.32
C ILE A 474 10.74 2.02 -39.87
N VAL A 475 10.20 1.13 -39.04
CA VAL A 475 9.11 0.22 -39.42
C VAL A 475 7.88 0.58 -38.60
N TYR A 476 6.74 0.74 -39.26
CA TYR A 476 5.45 0.88 -38.60
C TYR A 476 4.75 -0.49 -38.58
N GLY A 477 4.35 -0.93 -37.39
CA GLY A 477 3.73 -2.23 -37.17
C GLY A 477 2.35 -2.13 -36.54
N SER A 478 1.57 -3.22 -36.67
CA SER A 478 0.27 -3.35 -35.99
C SER A 478 0.44 -3.96 -34.60
N VAL A 479 -0.31 -3.42 -33.62
CA VAL A 479 -0.39 -3.99 -32.26
C VAL A 479 -1.14 -5.33 -32.22
N GLN A 480 -1.90 -5.66 -33.28
CA GLN A 480 -2.64 -6.92 -33.38
C GLN A 480 -1.74 -8.10 -33.76
N SER A 481 -0.62 -7.83 -34.43
CA SER A 481 0.31 -8.84 -34.95
C SER A 481 1.75 -8.52 -34.52
N VAL A 482 1.99 -8.57 -33.21
CA VAL A 482 3.27 -8.17 -32.61
C VAL A 482 4.44 -9.02 -33.12
N GLU A 483 4.25 -10.33 -33.29
CA GLU A 483 5.27 -11.25 -33.82
C GLU A 483 5.75 -10.84 -35.20
N GLN A 484 4.83 -10.70 -36.15
CA GLN A 484 5.13 -10.25 -37.51
C GLN A 484 5.77 -8.85 -37.54
N ALA A 485 5.35 -7.94 -36.65
CA ALA A 485 5.91 -6.60 -36.57
C ALA A 485 7.38 -6.62 -36.10
N VAL A 486 7.72 -7.46 -35.12
CA VAL A 486 9.11 -7.63 -34.64
C VAL A 486 9.96 -8.33 -35.70
N GLU A 487 9.46 -9.38 -36.35
CA GLU A 487 10.17 -10.08 -37.44
C GLU A 487 10.47 -9.14 -38.62
N SER A 488 9.47 -8.33 -39.03
CA SER A 488 9.63 -7.34 -40.09
C SER A 488 10.70 -6.30 -39.74
N ALA A 489 10.72 -5.84 -38.48
CA ALA A 489 11.75 -4.94 -37.97
C ALA A 489 13.14 -5.58 -38.00
N CYS A 490 13.27 -6.86 -37.61
CA CYS A 490 14.53 -7.59 -37.68
C CYS A 490 15.02 -7.76 -39.12
N ALA A 491 14.13 -8.12 -40.05
CA ALA A 491 14.46 -8.24 -41.47
C ALA A 491 14.87 -6.89 -42.08
N ALA A 492 14.25 -5.79 -41.64
CA ALA A 492 14.63 -4.45 -42.07
C ALA A 492 16.04 -4.07 -41.59
N ALA A 493 16.37 -4.33 -40.33
CA ALA A 493 17.71 -4.12 -39.79
C ALA A 493 18.77 -4.92 -40.57
N GLN A 494 18.50 -6.21 -40.80
CA GLN A 494 19.42 -7.11 -41.47
C GLN A 494 19.71 -6.69 -42.92
N ARG A 495 18.70 -6.23 -43.65
CA ARG A 495 18.84 -5.77 -45.05
C ARG A 495 19.81 -4.61 -45.23
N VAL A 496 19.95 -3.75 -44.22
CA VAL A 496 20.84 -2.58 -44.26
C VAL A 496 22.12 -2.78 -43.47
N ALA A 497 22.27 -3.92 -42.81
CA ALA A 497 23.47 -4.25 -42.06
C ALA A 497 24.59 -4.69 -43.00
N VAL A 498 25.82 -4.21 -42.73
CA VAL A 498 27.01 -4.68 -43.43
C VAL A 498 27.13 -6.18 -43.22
N GLY A 499 27.38 -6.94 -44.28
CA GLY A 499 27.50 -8.40 -44.20
C GLY A 499 26.20 -9.16 -43.91
N ASN A 500 25.03 -8.49 -44.03
CA ASN A 500 23.72 -9.10 -43.79
C ASN A 500 23.58 -9.68 -42.36
N GLU A 501 24.19 -8.99 -41.37
CA GLU A 501 24.16 -9.38 -39.97
C GLU A 501 22.74 -9.35 -39.38
N ARG A 502 22.42 -10.37 -38.58
CA ARG A 502 21.13 -10.45 -37.86
C ARG A 502 20.94 -9.26 -36.93
N ALA A 503 19.68 -8.86 -36.76
CA ALA A 503 19.31 -7.77 -35.86
C ALA A 503 19.76 -8.04 -34.42
N GLN A 504 20.51 -7.12 -33.84
CA GLN A 504 20.95 -7.17 -32.44
C GLN A 504 19.94 -6.45 -31.53
N LEU A 505 19.30 -5.38 -32.03
CA LEU A 505 18.42 -4.52 -31.24
C LEU A 505 17.20 -4.04 -32.04
N VAL A 506 16.03 -4.10 -31.42
CA VAL A 506 14.82 -3.39 -31.87
C VAL A 506 14.38 -2.38 -30.82
N VAL A 507 14.34 -1.10 -31.21
CA VAL A 507 13.81 -0.03 -30.35
C VAL A 507 12.32 0.14 -30.63
N CYS A 508 11.46 -0.26 -29.68
CA CYS A 508 10.00 -0.29 -29.87
C CYS A 508 9.33 0.96 -29.30
N VAL A 509 8.67 1.76 -30.13
CA VAL A 509 7.91 2.96 -29.70
C VAL A 509 6.44 2.60 -29.47
N LEU A 510 5.96 2.74 -28.23
CA LEU A 510 4.66 2.23 -27.75
C LEU A 510 3.67 3.35 -27.41
N PRO A 511 2.34 3.13 -27.50
CA PRO A 511 1.34 4.08 -26.99
C PRO A 511 1.39 4.22 -25.45
N SER A 512 0.71 5.23 -24.90
CA SER A 512 0.71 5.51 -23.44
C SER A 512 0.10 4.39 -22.59
N ALA A 513 -0.84 3.62 -23.14
CA ALA A 513 -1.46 2.47 -22.49
C ALA A 513 -0.94 1.16 -23.11
N ALA A 514 0.29 0.78 -22.74
CA ALA A 514 1.00 -0.32 -23.40
C ALA A 514 1.40 -1.48 -22.49
N ALA A 515 0.77 -1.68 -21.32
CA ALA A 515 1.19 -2.74 -20.39
C ALA A 515 1.07 -4.15 -21.01
N ALA A 516 -0.10 -4.48 -21.57
CA ALA A 516 -0.31 -5.76 -22.25
C ALA A 516 0.59 -5.91 -23.50
N LEU A 517 0.67 -4.85 -24.31
CA LEU A 517 1.53 -4.81 -25.50
C LEU A 517 3.02 -5.00 -25.15
N TYR A 518 3.49 -4.38 -24.07
CA TYR A 518 4.86 -4.51 -23.58
C TYR A 518 5.16 -5.96 -23.19
N GLY A 519 4.25 -6.61 -22.44
CA GLY A 519 4.37 -8.02 -22.09
C GLY A 519 4.48 -8.91 -23.32
N GLU A 520 3.64 -8.65 -24.33
CA GLU A 520 3.63 -9.43 -25.57
C GLU A 520 4.90 -9.24 -26.40
N ILE A 521 5.41 -8.00 -26.54
CA ILE A 521 6.69 -7.73 -27.20
C ILE A 521 7.82 -8.48 -26.51
N LYS A 522 7.85 -8.47 -25.17
CA LYS A 522 8.89 -9.17 -24.40
C LYS A 522 8.80 -10.67 -24.57
N ARG A 523 7.59 -11.24 -24.54
CA ARG A 523 7.35 -12.66 -24.79
C ARG A 523 7.83 -13.07 -26.17
N VAL A 524 7.38 -12.39 -27.22
CA VAL A 524 7.73 -12.67 -28.62
C VAL A 524 9.24 -12.53 -28.84
N ALA A 525 9.83 -11.41 -28.42
CA ALA A 525 11.25 -11.14 -28.66
C ALA A 525 12.16 -12.15 -27.98
N LEU A 526 11.80 -12.64 -26.79
CA LEU A 526 12.57 -13.63 -26.05
C LEU A 526 12.32 -15.07 -26.50
N THR A 527 11.07 -15.45 -26.78
CA THR A 527 10.68 -16.86 -26.99
C THR A 527 10.55 -17.28 -28.46
N ARG A 528 10.33 -16.33 -29.38
CA ARG A 528 10.10 -16.62 -30.81
C ARG A 528 11.21 -16.10 -31.69
N VAL A 529 11.53 -14.80 -31.58
CA VAL A 529 12.43 -14.12 -32.53
C VAL A 529 13.90 -14.17 -32.09
N GLY A 530 14.17 -14.07 -30.77
CA GLY A 530 15.53 -14.05 -30.23
C GLY A 530 16.27 -12.74 -30.53
N VAL A 531 15.70 -11.60 -30.09
CA VAL A 531 16.31 -10.27 -30.29
C VAL A 531 16.18 -9.39 -29.05
N HIS A 532 17.19 -8.56 -28.77
CA HIS A 532 17.06 -7.59 -27.69
C HIS A 532 16.09 -6.46 -28.06
N THR A 533 15.24 -6.07 -27.10
CA THR A 533 14.28 -4.99 -27.31
C THR A 533 14.44 -3.87 -26.28
N GLN A 534 14.35 -2.62 -26.75
CA GLN A 534 14.28 -1.43 -25.93
C GLN A 534 12.97 -0.68 -26.19
N CYS A 535 12.01 -0.81 -25.27
CA CYS A 535 10.71 -0.16 -25.39
C CYS A 535 10.76 1.30 -24.89
N VAL A 536 10.12 2.21 -25.60
CA VAL A 536 10.04 3.64 -25.30
C VAL A 536 8.59 4.08 -25.50
N LEU A 537 8.02 4.87 -24.58
CA LEU A 537 6.68 5.44 -24.79
C LEU A 537 6.72 6.53 -25.88
N ALA A 538 5.67 6.63 -26.68
CA ALA A 538 5.52 7.64 -27.72
C ALA A 538 5.77 9.06 -27.21
N ALA A 539 5.25 9.40 -26.03
CA ALA A 539 5.46 10.69 -25.39
C ALA A 539 6.95 11.02 -25.12
N ASN A 540 7.80 10.00 -25.01
CA ASN A 540 9.23 10.12 -24.79
C ASN A 540 10.04 10.08 -26.09
N ALA A 541 9.45 9.65 -27.21
CA ALA A 541 10.09 9.61 -28.53
C ALA A 541 9.79 10.86 -29.38
N ARG A 542 8.82 11.70 -29.00
CA ARG A 542 8.38 12.90 -29.77
C ARG A 542 9.37 14.08 -29.76
N GLY A 543 10.39 14.08 -28.91
CA GLY A 543 11.33 15.19 -28.81
C GLY A 543 12.60 14.84 -28.07
N TYR A 544 13.64 15.66 -28.26
CA TYR A 544 14.94 15.43 -27.64
C TYR A 544 14.91 15.73 -26.15
N ARG A 545 15.26 14.72 -25.34
CA ARG A 545 15.44 14.85 -23.89
C ARG A 545 16.78 14.19 -23.52
N PRO A 546 17.89 14.96 -23.42
CA PRO A 546 19.23 14.40 -23.25
C PRO A 546 19.33 13.37 -22.12
N ARG A 547 18.84 13.70 -20.93
CA ARG A 547 18.85 12.79 -19.75
C ARG A 547 18.12 11.48 -20.00
N LEU A 548 16.95 11.54 -20.65
CA LEU A 548 16.17 10.35 -21.00
C LEU A 548 16.92 9.49 -22.02
N VAL A 549 17.45 10.11 -23.09
CA VAL A 549 18.19 9.42 -24.16
C VAL A 549 19.41 8.69 -23.58
N ARG A 550 20.20 9.35 -22.73
CA ARG A 550 21.33 8.73 -22.03
C ARG A 550 20.90 7.56 -21.15
N GLY A 551 19.82 7.70 -20.38
CA GLY A 551 19.26 6.60 -19.60
C GLY A 551 18.76 5.41 -20.45
N ILE A 552 18.29 5.66 -21.67
CA ILE A 552 17.95 4.60 -22.63
C ILE A 552 19.21 3.91 -23.14
N LEU A 553 20.26 4.67 -23.47
CA LEU A 553 21.54 4.14 -23.95
C LEU A 553 22.24 3.27 -22.91
N LEU A 554 22.20 3.65 -21.63
CA LEU A 554 22.70 2.80 -20.54
C LEU A 554 22.03 1.42 -20.51
N LYS A 555 20.71 1.38 -20.75
CA LYS A 555 19.96 0.12 -20.82
C LYS A 555 20.26 -0.67 -22.09
N ILE A 556 20.56 0.00 -23.19
CA ILE A 556 20.97 -0.67 -24.43
C ILE A 556 22.35 -1.29 -24.26
N ASN A 557 23.31 -0.56 -23.67
CA ASN A 557 24.66 -1.02 -23.42
C ASN A 557 24.66 -2.32 -22.60
N THR A 558 23.97 -2.32 -21.45
CA THR A 558 23.92 -3.49 -20.56
C THR A 558 23.21 -4.68 -21.20
N LYS A 559 22.15 -4.47 -21.99
CA LYS A 559 21.46 -5.56 -22.71
C LYS A 559 22.33 -6.25 -23.74
N LEU A 560 23.26 -5.51 -24.35
CA LEU A 560 24.14 -6.01 -25.40
C LEU A 560 25.51 -6.42 -24.86
N GLY A 561 25.65 -6.54 -23.53
CA GLY A 561 26.85 -7.06 -22.86
C GLY A 561 27.91 -6.02 -22.52
N GLY A 562 27.62 -4.72 -22.65
CA GLY A 562 28.54 -3.65 -22.24
C GLY A 562 28.45 -3.31 -20.76
N SER A 563 29.56 -2.84 -20.21
CA SER A 563 29.70 -2.41 -18.82
C SER A 563 29.60 -0.89 -18.71
N THR A 564 28.71 -0.38 -17.85
CA THR A 564 28.52 1.07 -17.69
C THR A 564 29.63 1.72 -16.86
N ALA A 565 29.92 1.16 -15.70
CA ALA A 565 30.89 1.65 -14.72
C ALA A 565 31.31 0.49 -13.82
N SER A 566 32.46 0.62 -13.16
CA SER A 566 32.90 -0.26 -12.08
C SER A 566 33.26 0.57 -10.85
N THR A 567 33.33 -0.06 -9.68
CA THR A 567 33.89 0.56 -8.47
C THR A 567 35.41 0.56 -8.58
N ARG A 568 36.04 1.72 -8.32
CA ARG A 568 37.50 1.83 -8.23
C ARG A 568 37.93 1.44 -6.83
N GLN A 569 38.81 0.45 -6.72
CA GLN A 569 39.45 0.10 -5.46
C GLN A 569 40.48 1.18 -5.09
N THR A 570 40.40 1.67 -3.86
CA THR A 570 41.33 2.63 -3.27
C THR A 570 42.07 2.00 -2.11
N ALA A 571 43.24 2.53 -1.75
CA ALA A 571 44.05 2.02 -0.63
C ALA A 571 43.35 2.16 0.74
N ALA A 572 42.25 2.90 0.82
CA ALA A 572 41.43 3.09 2.02
C ALA A 572 40.24 2.11 2.10
N ASP A 573 39.96 1.36 1.02
CA ASP A 573 38.92 0.35 1.04
C ASP A 573 39.44 -0.84 1.86
N THR A 574 38.77 -1.12 2.98
CA THR A 574 39.03 -2.35 3.74
C THR A 574 38.77 -3.51 2.80
N VAL A 575 39.80 -4.35 2.59
CA VAL A 575 39.71 -5.56 1.75
C VAL A 575 38.49 -6.34 2.22
N SER A 576 37.45 -6.35 1.39
CA SER A 576 36.24 -7.10 1.69
C SER A 576 36.50 -8.57 1.34
N LEU A 577 35.75 -9.48 1.95
CA LEU A 577 35.77 -10.90 1.56
C LEU A 577 35.53 -11.11 0.04
N LEU A 578 34.97 -10.10 -0.65
CA LEU A 578 34.69 -10.10 -2.08
C LEU A 578 35.93 -9.82 -2.95
N ASP A 579 37.00 -9.27 -2.38
CA ASP A 579 38.19 -8.81 -3.11
C ASP A 579 39.36 -9.82 -3.08
N GLU A 580 39.35 -10.75 -2.12
CA GLU A 580 40.43 -11.72 -1.94
C GLU A 580 40.32 -12.93 -2.88
N GLU A 581 39.09 -13.35 -3.20
CA GLU A 581 38.83 -14.51 -4.04
C GLU A 581 37.69 -14.24 -5.03
N PRO A 582 37.67 -14.90 -6.22
CA PRO A 582 36.57 -14.79 -7.17
C PRO A 582 35.23 -15.12 -6.49
N THR A 583 34.43 -14.10 -6.24
CA THR A 583 33.17 -14.22 -5.50
C THR A 583 31.96 -14.02 -6.42
N MET A 584 31.01 -14.94 -6.36
CA MET A 584 29.73 -14.84 -7.07
C MET A 584 28.67 -14.20 -6.17
N VAL A 585 28.12 -13.06 -6.61
CA VAL A 585 26.99 -12.39 -5.95
C VAL A 585 25.68 -12.86 -6.58
N ILE A 586 24.80 -13.49 -5.78
CA ILE A 586 23.47 -13.94 -6.21
C ILE A 586 22.41 -13.08 -5.52
N SER A 587 21.41 -12.64 -6.29
CA SER A 587 20.21 -11.99 -5.79
C SER A 587 18.97 -12.79 -6.18
N ALA A 588 17.97 -12.85 -5.29
CA ALA A 588 16.65 -13.41 -5.53
C ALA A 588 15.59 -12.38 -5.11
N ASP A 589 14.63 -12.11 -6.00
CA ASP A 589 13.51 -11.17 -5.81
C ASP A 589 12.17 -11.90 -5.98
#